data_AF-A0A956DDX3-F1
#
_entry.id   AF-A0A956DDX3-F1
#
_cell.length_a   1.000
_cell.length_b   1.000
_cell.length_c   1.000
_cell.angle_alpha   90.00
_cell.angle_beta   90.00
_cell.angle_gamma   90.00
#
_symmetry.space_group_name_H-M   'P 1'
#
loop_
_entity.id
_entity.type
_entity.pdbx_description
1 polymer ?
#
loop_
_entity_poly.entity_id
_entity_poly.type
_entity_poly.pdbx_seq_one_letter_code
_entity_poly.pdbx_strand_id
1 'polypeptide(L)'
;MPKPEEEVWLLDAMQELVGRFGAGPWLTQPAVFPDAASFPDTYDESPTGVRTLLRRLAAHAGLDLRIELRAFAAEETVVPILFDEVHDGAIEIALFEVRPMDAMLGHAVQAIAEAYRAVHRLDARPHGYRDAPEDEEDEQADALASVTAVYLGFGVLAARDAHRYEASGFLDGRTAHTSWSHEFVGGLPTESLAWLVALQTRLRDEPTAEVKAIEKVLPADAEVAFRRAREALASRLDATREILGLAALPEPRPRDVLPLPSDPEGDARAEASWGEEDHEVERHVYRVPLPGPRAAAAIGGFAVALVGEIFLAPRYGTSAASLVLLVIPALAVALASVRRPRCSSCRTRLPAALERCRGCDGIVVGEVASLRDLPDERPRDGDEGAFSDAFPEDDDSDHDEDEVVSGEARDASERTSS
;
A
#
# COMPACT_ATOMS: atom_id res chain seq x y z
N MET A 1 -17.64 9.06 10.73
CA MET A 1 -18.88 8.91 9.94
C MET A 1 -18.58 9.58 8.61
N PRO A 2 -18.92 8.94 7.48
CA PRO A 2 -18.84 9.58 6.17
C PRO A 2 -19.68 10.86 6.15
N LYS A 3 -19.34 11.77 5.26
CA LYS A 3 -20.17 12.97 5.03
C LYS A 3 -21.51 12.56 4.39
N PRO A 4 -22.59 13.37 4.49
CA PRO A 4 -23.87 13.01 3.89
C PRO A 4 -23.80 12.77 2.37
N GLU A 5 -23.05 13.59 1.62
CA GLU A 5 -22.85 13.38 0.18
C GLU A 5 -22.11 12.06 -0.13
N GLU A 6 -21.13 11.71 0.71
CA GLU A 6 -20.36 10.48 0.60
C GLU A 6 -21.22 9.26 0.98
N GLU A 7 -22.08 9.36 1.98
CA GLU A 7 -23.04 8.30 2.34
C GLU A 7 -23.96 7.96 1.17
N VAL A 8 -24.45 8.97 0.44
CA VAL A 8 -25.27 8.77 -0.76
C VAL A 8 -24.46 8.07 -1.85
N TRP A 9 -23.25 8.55 -2.15
CA TRP A 9 -22.38 7.93 -3.14
C TRP A 9 -22.05 6.46 -2.83
N LEU A 10 -21.75 6.15 -1.55
CA LEU A 10 -21.47 4.79 -1.09
C LEU A 10 -22.69 3.87 -1.29
N LEU A 11 -23.91 4.37 -1.05
CA LEU A 11 -25.14 3.63 -1.27
C LEU A 11 -25.41 3.40 -2.75
N ASP A 12 -25.20 4.40 -3.60
CA ASP A 12 -25.38 4.28 -5.04
C ASP A 12 -24.39 3.26 -5.64
N ALA A 13 -23.12 3.32 -5.25
CA ALA A 13 -22.10 2.36 -5.69
C ALA A 13 -22.42 0.92 -5.22
N MET A 14 -22.90 0.75 -3.98
CA MET A 14 -23.33 -0.56 -3.49
C MET A 14 -24.61 -1.05 -4.17
N GLN A 15 -25.58 -0.15 -4.42
CA GLN A 15 -26.81 -0.46 -5.13
C GLN A 15 -26.52 -0.92 -6.55
N GLU A 16 -25.53 -0.34 -7.24
CA GLU A 16 -25.10 -0.78 -8.55
C GLU A 16 -24.62 -2.24 -8.53
N LEU A 17 -23.74 -2.60 -7.59
CA LEU A 17 -23.24 -3.98 -7.44
C LEU A 17 -24.38 -4.95 -7.10
N VAL A 18 -25.24 -4.58 -6.16
CA VAL A 18 -26.42 -5.37 -5.76
C VAL A 18 -27.41 -5.52 -6.92
N GLY A 19 -27.61 -4.48 -7.72
CA GLY A 19 -28.52 -4.50 -8.87
C GLY A 19 -28.00 -5.38 -10.01
N ARG A 20 -26.68 -5.38 -10.25
CA ARG A 20 -26.06 -6.17 -11.32
C ARG A 20 -25.85 -7.64 -10.95
N PHE A 21 -25.40 -7.93 -9.72
CA PHE A 21 -24.96 -9.26 -9.30
C PHE A 21 -25.80 -9.87 -8.17
N GLY A 22 -26.80 -9.14 -7.70
CA GLY A 22 -27.61 -9.52 -6.54
C GLY A 22 -26.92 -9.20 -5.21
N ALA A 23 -27.69 -9.27 -4.13
CA ALA A 23 -27.18 -9.06 -2.77
C ALA A 23 -26.44 -10.28 -2.19
N GLY A 24 -26.42 -11.40 -2.90
CA GLY A 24 -25.89 -12.68 -2.44
C GLY A 24 -24.45 -12.60 -1.96
N PRO A 25 -23.48 -12.23 -2.81
CA PRO A 25 -22.08 -12.09 -2.41
C PRO A 25 -21.93 -11.23 -1.15
N TRP A 26 -22.55 -10.05 -1.13
CA TRP A 26 -22.42 -9.12 -0.01
C TRP A 26 -23.07 -9.57 1.30
N LEU A 27 -24.28 -10.14 1.26
CA LEU A 27 -25.04 -10.45 2.46
C LEU A 27 -24.90 -11.91 2.91
N THR A 28 -24.43 -12.81 2.04
CA THR A 28 -24.32 -14.24 2.37
C THR A 28 -22.89 -14.72 2.55
N GLN A 29 -21.89 -14.09 1.93
CA GLN A 29 -20.51 -14.56 2.11
C GLN A 29 -20.02 -14.25 3.52
N PRO A 30 -19.30 -15.18 4.17
CA PRO A 30 -18.77 -14.92 5.50
C PRO A 30 -17.74 -13.79 5.46
N ALA A 31 -17.73 -12.95 6.49
CA ALA A 31 -16.70 -11.92 6.62
C ALA A 31 -15.32 -12.59 6.73
N VAL A 32 -14.34 -12.06 6.00
CA VAL A 32 -12.96 -12.56 6.01
C VAL A 32 -12.16 -11.81 7.08
N PHE A 33 -11.47 -12.55 7.97
CA PHE A 33 -10.64 -11.99 9.03
C PHE A 33 -9.18 -12.38 8.84
N PRO A 34 -8.22 -11.61 9.40
CA PRO A 34 -6.79 -11.92 9.31
C PRO A 34 -6.39 -12.99 10.34
N ASP A 35 -7.00 -14.17 10.28
CA ASP A 35 -6.72 -15.26 11.22
C ASP A 35 -6.68 -16.64 10.53
N ALA A 36 -6.29 -17.66 11.30
CA ALA A 36 -6.14 -19.03 10.81
C ALA A 36 -7.44 -19.72 10.39
N ALA A 37 -8.62 -19.22 10.80
CA ALA A 37 -9.89 -19.77 10.35
C ALA A 37 -10.18 -19.36 8.90
N SER A 38 -9.77 -18.15 8.49
CA SER A 38 -9.86 -17.73 7.07
C SER A 38 -8.63 -18.17 6.26
N PHE A 39 -7.44 -18.14 6.87
CA PHE A 39 -6.16 -18.46 6.23
C PHE A 39 -5.43 -19.56 7.01
N PRO A 40 -5.82 -20.84 6.86
CA PRO A 40 -5.25 -21.94 7.66
C PRO A 40 -3.84 -22.35 7.22
N ASP A 41 -3.43 -21.99 6.01
CA ASP A 41 -2.08 -22.29 5.53
C ASP A 41 -1.06 -21.45 6.29
N THR A 42 0.14 -22.01 6.50
CA THR A 42 1.25 -21.19 6.97
C THR A 42 1.66 -20.28 5.82
N TYR A 43 1.47 -18.98 6.00
CA TYR A 43 1.94 -18.00 5.04
C TYR A 43 3.47 -18.04 4.99
N ASP A 44 3.99 -18.33 3.81
CA ASP A 44 5.40 -18.24 3.49
C ASP A 44 5.66 -16.83 2.94
N GLU A 45 6.69 -16.14 3.43
CA GLU A 45 7.10 -14.81 2.94
C GLU A 45 7.85 -14.96 1.60
N SER A 46 7.18 -15.60 0.64
CA SER A 46 7.65 -15.87 -0.71
C SER A 46 6.55 -15.51 -1.74
N PRO A 47 6.92 -15.38 -3.03
CA PRO A 47 5.95 -15.17 -4.11
C PRO A 47 4.88 -16.26 -4.17
N THR A 48 5.25 -17.51 -3.87
CA THR A 48 4.33 -18.64 -3.77
C THR A 48 3.31 -18.44 -2.64
N GLY A 49 3.74 -17.90 -1.51
CA GLY A 49 2.85 -17.51 -0.41
C GLY A 49 1.87 -16.40 -0.81
N VAL A 50 2.35 -15.35 -1.49
CA VAL A 50 1.51 -14.26 -2.02
C VAL A 50 0.50 -14.77 -3.06
N ARG A 51 0.94 -15.62 -4.00
CA ARG A 51 0.09 -16.27 -4.99
C ARG A 51 -1.01 -17.10 -4.32
N THR A 52 -0.65 -17.89 -3.31
CA THR A 52 -1.60 -18.72 -2.55
C THR A 52 -2.66 -17.86 -1.87
N LEU A 53 -2.24 -16.74 -1.25
CA LEU A 53 -3.14 -15.76 -0.65
C LEU A 53 -4.13 -15.21 -1.70
N LEU A 54 -3.63 -14.72 -2.83
CA LEU A 54 -4.45 -14.15 -3.90
C LEU A 54 -5.43 -15.16 -4.50
N ARG A 55 -5.02 -16.42 -4.66
CA ARG A 55 -5.89 -17.50 -5.14
C ARG A 55 -7.04 -17.80 -4.18
N ARG A 56 -6.80 -17.75 -2.87
CA ARG A 56 -7.86 -17.90 -1.86
C ARG A 56 -8.88 -16.77 -1.93
N LEU A 57 -8.39 -15.54 -2.08
CA LEU A 57 -9.23 -14.35 -2.21
C LEU A 57 -10.03 -14.37 -3.52
N ALA A 58 -9.39 -14.67 -4.66
CA ALA A 58 -10.05 -14.82 -5.95
C ALA A 58 -11.14 -15.89 -5.92
N ALA A 59 -10.84 -17.07 -5.37
CA ALA A 59 -11.81 -18.15 -5.24
C ALA A 59 -12.98 -17.78 -4.31
N HIS A 60 -12.73 -17.02 -3.23
CA HIS A 60 -13.80 -16.48 -2.38
C HIS A 60 -14.69 -15.48 -3.13
N ALA A 61 -14.09 -14.61 -3.94
CA ALA A 61 -14.79 -13.66 -4.80
C ALA A 61 -15.55 -14.33 -5.97
N GLY A 62 -15.41 -15.65 -6.14
CA GLY A 62 -16.03 -16.39 -7.25
C GLY A 62 -15.32 -16.19 -8.59
N LEU A 63 -14.07 -15.73 -8.57
CA LEU A 63 -13.21 -15.60 -9.75
C LEU A 63 -12.49 -16.93 -10.00
N ASP A 64 -12.92 -17.65 -11.04
CA ASP A 64 -12.28 -18.89 -11.51
C ASP A 64 -11.23 -18.56 -12.59
N LEU A 65 -10.21 -17.80 -12.19
CA LEU A 65 -9.12 -17.35 -13.04
C LEU A 65 -7.78 -17.76 -12.43
N ARG A 66 -6.78 -17.96 -13.29
CA ARG A 66 -5.40 -18.20 -12.85
C ARG A 66 -4.82 -16.90 -12.29
N ILE A 67 -3.96 -16.97 -11.28
CA ILE A 67 -3.20 -15.81 -10.81
C ILE A 67 -1.83 -15.84 -11.48
N GLU A 68 -1.37 -14.76 -12.07
CA GLU A 68 -0.02 -14.65 -12.61
C GLU A 68 0.70 -13.49 -11.91
N LEU A 69 1.84 -13.79 -11.28
CA LEU A 69 2.65 -12.79 -10.59
C LEU A 69 3.82 -12.38 -11.49
N ARG A 70 3.90 -11.09 -11.79
CA ARG A 70 5.07 -10.47 -12.41
C ARG A 70 5.84 -9.74 -11.33
N ALA A 71 7.07 -10.20 -11.07
CA ALA A 71 7.89 -9.61 -10.04
C ALA A 71 8.69 -8.44 -10.60
N PHE A 72 8.76 -7.35 -9.84
CA PHE A 72 9.51 -6.16 -10.22
C PHE A 72 10.53 -5.84 -9.15
N ALA A 73 11.73 -5.41 -9.58
CA ALA A 73 12.72 -4.87 -8.66
C ALA A 73 12.19 -3.53 -8.12
N ALA A 74 11.81 -3.50 -6.84
CA ALA A 74 11.37 -2.27 -6.19
C ALA A 74 12.56 -1.30 -6.06
N GLU A 75 12.66 -0.32 -6.94
CA GLU A 75 13.59 0.79 -6.76
C GLU A 75 13.01 1.88 -5.85
N GLU A 76 11.69 2.14 -5.91
CA GLU A 76 11.04 3.18 -5.10
C GLU A 76 9.51 3.02 -4.92
N THR A 77 8.93 1.84 -5.22
CA THR A 77 7.48 1.64 -5.12
C THR A 77 6.98 1.56 -3.68
N VAL A 78 5.88 2.27 -3.40
CA VAL A 78 5.27 2.36 -2.07
C VAL A 78 4.39 1.12 -1.78
N VAL A 79 3.78 0.55 -2.82
CA VAL A 79 2.83 -0.57 -2.72
C VAL A 79 3.49 -1.92 -3.00
N PRO A 80 3.22 -2.96 -2.18
CA PRO A 80 3.84 -4.28 -2.33
C PRO A 80 3.26 -5.08 -3.50
N ILE A 81 1.97 -4.92 -3.82
CA ILE A 81 1.30 -5.57 -4.96
C ILE A 81 0.30 -4.60 -5.60
N LEU A 82 0.11 -4.75 -6.91
CA LEU A 82 -0.81 -3.96 -7.72
C LEU A 82 -1.48 -4.87 -8.76
N PHE A 83 -2.78 -4.70 -9.00
CA PHE A 83 -3.45 -5.30 -10.15
C PHE A 83 -2.96 -4.65 -11.45
N ASP A 84 -2.57 -5.47 -12.42
CA ASP A 84 -2.13 -4.99 -13.74
C ASP A 84 -3.31 -5.08 -14.73
N GLU A 85 -3.67 -6.31 -15.12
CA GLU A 85 -4.79 -6.55 -16.02
C GLU A 85 -5.39 -7.95 -15.87
N VAL A 86 -6.48 -8.19 -16.62
CA VAL A 86 -7.03 -9.53 -16.84
C VAL A 86 -6.81 -9.92 -18.29
N HIS A 87 -5.94 -10.91 -18.52
CA HIS A 87 -5.58 -11.38 -19.86
C HIS A 87 -5.56 -12.91 -19.93
N ASP A 88 -6.06 -13.49 -21.03
CA ASP A 88 -5.99 -14.95 -21.30
C ASP A 88 -6.41 -15.87 -20.14
N GLY A 89 -7.50 -15.52 -19.47
CA GLY A 89 -8.04 -16.30 -18.34
C GLY A 89 -7.16 -16.26 -17.09
N ALA A 90 -6.30 -15.25 -16.98
CA ALA A 90 -5.49 -14.96 -15.81
C ALA A 90 -5.72 -13.53 -15.30
N ILE A 91 -5.54 -13.36 -14.00
CA ILE A 91 -5.40 -12.07 -13.32
C ILE A 91 -3.89 -11.85 -13.16
N GLU A 92 -3.37 -10.84 -13.83
CA GLU A 92 -1.98 -10.44 -13.75
C GLU A 92 -1.81 -9.43 -12.61
N ILE A 93 -0.84 -9.71 -11.73
CA ILE A 93 -0.55 -8.89 -10.55
C ILE A 93 0.94 -8.60 -10.53
N ALA A 94 1.27 -7.32 -10.45
CA ALA A 94 2.61 -6.84 -10.20
C ALA A 94 2.96 -7.05 -8.72
N LEU A 95 4.10 -7.70 -8.46
CA LEU A 95 4.66 -7.94 -7.12
C LEU A 95 5.97 -7.18 -6.97
N PHE A 96 5.97 -6.14 -6.16
CA PHE A 96 7.14 -5.31 -5.90
C PHE A 96 7.89 -5.74 -4.63
N GLU A 97 7.14 -6.19 -3.61
CA GLU A 97 7.72 -6.56 -2.33
C GLU A 97 6.89 -7.68 -1.66
N VAL A 98 7.58 -8.68 -1.10
CA VAL A 98 6.95 -9.66 -0.23
C VAL A 98 7.09 -9.21 1.22
N ARG A 99 5.97 -8.93 1.86
CA ARG A 99 5.88 -8.53 3.28
C ARG A 99 5.19 -9.63 4.11
N PRO A 100 5.23 -9.55 5.45
CA PRO A 100 4.39 -10.39 6.31
C PRO A 100 2.91 -10.32 5.90
N MET A 101 2.17 -11.43 6.08
CA MET A 101 0.79 -11.58 5.59
C MET A 101 -0.12 -10.41 5.98
N ASP A 102 -0.01 -9.95 7.22
CA ASP A 102 -0.84 -8.89 7.78
C ASP A 102 -0.64 -7.53 7.09
N ALA A 103 0.52 -7.33 6.46
CA ALA A 103 0.83 -6.17 5.63
C ALA A 103 0.44 -6.34 4.16
N MET A 104 0.19 -7.57 3.71
CA MET A 104 -0.21 -7.89 2.34
C MET A 104 -1.72 -7.92 2.15
N LEU A 105 -2.49 -8.21 3.20
CA LEU A 105 -3.93 -8.50 3.10
C LEU A 105 -4.75 -7.35 2.48
N GLY A 106 -4.55 -6.11 2.93
CA GLY A 106 -5.24 -4.95 2.36
C GLY A 106 -5.00 -4.80 0.87
N HIS A 107 -3.73 -4.81 0.46
CA HIS A 107 -3.33 -4.70 -0.95
C HIS A 107 -3.85 -5.88 -1.79
N ALA A 108 -3.86 -7.08 -1.22
CA ALA A 108 -4.32 -8.28 -1.92
C ALA A 108 -5.83 -8.24 -2.15
N VAL A 109 -6.58 -7.77 -1.15
CA VAL A 109 -8.03 -7.56 -1.27
C VAL A 109 -8.35 -6.48 -2.30
N GLN A 110 -7.61 -5.38 -2.30
CA GLN A 110 -7.79 -4.29 -3.25
C GLN A 110 -7.54 -4.78 -4.69
N ALA A 111 -6.42 -5.46 -4.95
CA ALA A 111 -6.09 -6.01 -6.27
C ALA A 111 -7.14 -7.03 -6.76
N ILE A 112 -7.69 -7.88 -5.88
CA ILE A 112 -8.75 -8.82 -6.25
C ILE A 112 -10.09 -8.10 -6.53
N ALA A 113 -10.36 -7.00 -5.82
CA ALA A 113 -11.54 -6.19 -6.10
C ALA A 113 -11.43 -5.47 -7.46
N GLU A 114 -10.26 -4.94 -7.80
CA GLU A 114 -9.96 -4.38 -9.13
C GLU A 114 -10.10 -5.44 -10.22
N ALA A 115 -9.52 -6.63 -10.01
CA ALA A 115 -9.68 -7.75 -10.93
C ALA A 115 -11.15 -8.15 -11.11
N TYR A 116 -11.94 -8.20 -10.03
CA TYR A 116 -13.39 -8.46 -10.13
C TYR A 116 -14.09 -7.41 -11.00
N ARG A 117 -13.76 -6.13 -10.84
CA ARG A 117 -14.32 -5.04 -11.65
C ARG A 117 -13.95 -5.19 -13.12
N ALA A 118 -12.69 -5.48 -13.43
CA ALA A 118 -12.20 -5.71 -14.79
C ALA A 118 -12.91 -6.90 -15.46
N VAL A 119 -12.98 -8.05 -14.77
CA VAL A 119 -13.67 -9.27 -15.28
C VAL A 119 -15.13 -8.96 -15.62
N HIS A 120 -15.80 -8.19 -14.76
CA HIS A 120 -17.21 -7.86 -14.91
C HIS A 120 -17.48 -6.56 -15.67
N ARG A 121 -16.44 -5.92 -16.22
CA ARG A 121 -16.51 -4.66 -16.98
C ARG A 121 -17.26 -3.57 -16.22
N LEU A 122 -16.96 -3.46 -14.92
CA LEU A 122 -17.53 -2.44 -14.04
C LEU A 122 -16.81 -1.10 -14.14
N ASP A 123 -15.76 -1.04 -14.95
CA ASP A 123 -14.99 0.17 -15.26
C ASP A 123 -15.81 1.17 -16.12
N ALA A 124 -17.01 0.74 -16.56
CA ALA A 124 -17.99 1.58 -17.22
C ALA A 124 -18.70 2.52 -16.22
N ARG A 125 -18.10 3.71 -16.07
CA ARG A 125 -18.64 4.94 -15.46
C ARG A 125 -20.17 5.04 -15.55
N PRO A 126 -20.91 5.13 -14.43
CA PRO A 126 -22.21 5.77 -14.43
C PRO A 126 -21.96 7.28 -14.42
N HIS A 127 -22.10 7.91 -15.61
CA HIS A 127 -22.28 9.36 -15.84
C HIS A 127 -21.03 10.25 -16.03
N GLY A 128 -20.83 10.69 -17.28
CA GLY A 128 -20.75 12.12 -17.62
C GLY A 128 -19.44 12.89 -17.46
N TYR A 129 -18.46 12.40 -16.68
CA TYR A 129 -17.15 13.05 -16.58
C TYR A 129 -16.19 12.43 -17.60
N ARG A 130 -16.03 13.07 -18.76
CA ARG A 130 -15.06 12.69 -19.80
C ARG A 130 -13.81 13.57 -19.80
N ASP A 131 -13.76 14.55 -18.87
CA ASP A 131 -12.76 15.62 -18.81
C ASP A 131 -12.15 15.77 -17.40
N ALA A 132 -12.21 14.74 -16.54
CA ALA A 132 -11.54 14.77 -15.24
C ALA A 132 -10.01 14.61 -15.42
N PRO A 133 -9.17 15.25 -14.59
CA PRO A 133 -7.74 14.94 -14.53
C PRO A 133 -7.49 13.45 -14.25
N GLU A 134 -6.43 12.87 -14.82
CA GLU A 134 -6.07 11.45 -14.64
C GLU A 134 -6.00 11.03 -13.16
N ASP A 135 -5.40 11.88 -12.30
CA ASP A 135 -5.30 11.62 -10.86
C ASP A 135 -6.67 11.44 -10.17
N GLU A 136 -7.71 12.18 -10.59
CA GLU A 136 -9.06 12.05 -10.02
C GLU A 136 -9.76 10.78 -10.53
N GLU A 137 -9.42 10.31 -11.74
CA GLU A 137 -9.96 9.07 -12.29
C GLU A 137 -9.44 7.85 -11.51
N ASP A 138 -8.14 7.84 -11.18
CA ASP A 138 -7.49 6.79 -10.41
C ASP A 138 -8.04 6.72 -8.97
N GLU A 139 -8.15 7.86 -8.28
CA GLU A 139 -8.74 7.93 -6.93
C GLU A 139 -10.17 7.36 -6.90
N GLN A 140 -10.97 7.67 -7.92
CA GLN A 140 -12.34 7.16 -8.02
C GLN A 140 -12.38 5.65 -8.32
N ALA A 141 -11.49 5.15 -9.18
CA ALA A 141 -11.37 3.73 -9.48
C ALA A 141 -11.02 2.95 -8.21
N ASP A 142 -10.03 3.42 -7.45
CA ASP A 142 -9.60 2.85 -6.18
C ASP A 142 -10.72 2.85 -5.14
N ALA A 143 -11.51 3.92 -5.08
CA ALA A 143 -12.65 4.02 -4.18
C ALA A 143 -13.75 3.01 -4.54
N LEU A 144 -14.05 2.85 -5.83
CA LEU A 144 -15.02 1.87 -6.33
C LEU A 144 -14.54 0.43 -6.13
N ALA A 145 -13.24 0.17 -6.26
CA ALA A 145 -12.63 -1.11 -5.90
C ALA A 145 -12.76 -1.37 -4.39
N SER A 146 -12.56 -0.37 -3.54
CA SER A 146 -12.80 -0.49 -2.09
C SER A 146 -14.27 -0.80 -1.75
N VAL A 147 -15.26 -0.19 -2.44
CA VAL A 147 -16.68 -0.59 -2.30
C VAL A 147 -16.89 -2.05 -2.74
N THR A 148 -16.25 -2.44 -3.84
CA THR A 148 -16.31 -3.80 -4.40
C THR A 148 -15.71 -4.82 -3.42
N ALA A 149 -14.61 -4.50 -2.74
CA ALA A 149 -14.03 -5.34 -1.70
C ALA A 149 -15.02 -5.61 -0.56
N VAL A 150 -15.79 -4.60 -0.13
CA VAL A 150 -16.84 -4.79 0.88
C VAL A 150 -17.98 -5.68 0.34
N TYR A 151 -18.40 -5.45 -0.89
CA TYR A 151 -19.41 -6.28 -1.58
C TYR A 151 -19.01 -7.76 -1.66
N LEU A 152 -17.71 -8.05 -1.78
CA LEU A 152 -17.16 -9.41 -1.84
C LEU A 152 -16.85 -10.01 -0.45
N GLY A 153 -17.29 -9.39 0.64
CA GLY A 153 -17.07 -9.91 2.00
C GLY A 153 -15.70 -9.59 2.61
N PHE A 154 -14.85 -8.82 1.93
CA PHE A 154 -13.52 -8.43 2.41
C PHE A 154 -13.51 -7.12 3.23
N GLY A 155 -14.69 -6.57 3.55
CA GLY A 155 -14.79 -5.25 4.16
C GLY A 155 -14.03 -5.09 5.49
N VAL A 156 -13.90 -6.15 6.29
CA VAL A 156 -13.11 -6.12 7.54
C VAL A 156 -11.62 -5.94 7.26
N LEU A 157 -11.08 -6.62 6.25
CA LEU A 157 -9.68 -6.48 5.83
C LEU A 157 -9.42 -5.10 5.22
N ALA A 158 -10.31 -4.65 4.31
CA ALA A 158 -10.21 -3.32 3.71
C ALA A 158 -10.27 -2.22 4.78
N ALA A 159 -11.24 -2.26 5.70
CA ALA A 159 -11.36 -1.27 6.78
C ALA A 159 -10.18 -1.31 7.78
N ARG A 160 -9.57 -2.47 7.98
CA ARG A 160 -8.39 -2.62 8.86
C ARG A 160 -7.16 -1.95 8.25
N ASP A 161 -6.96 -2.13 6.95
CA ASP A 161 -5.73 -1.73 6.26
C ASP A 161 -5.86 -0.39 5.51
N ALA A 162 -7.06 0.23 5.49
CA ALA A 162 -7.36 1.51 4.85
C ALA A 162 -6.35 2.62 5.19
N HIS A 163 -5.87 2.65 6.43
CA HIS A 163 -4.84 3.58 6.86
C HIS A 163 -3.91 2.93 7.89
N ARG A 164 -2.65 2.73 7.50
CA ARG A 164 -1.62 2.14 8.36
C ARG A 164 -0.59 3.18 8.75
N TYR A 165 -0.33 3.21 10.06
CA TYR A 165 0.76 3.97 10.65
C TYR A 165 1.86 2.99 11.06
N GLU A 166 3.01 3.08 10.41
CA GLU A 166 4.18 2.33 10.84
C GLU A 166 5.23 3.27 11.42
N ALA A 167 5.57 3.03 12.68
CA ALA A 167 6.69 3.67 13.34
C ALA A 167 7.90 2.75 13.25
N SER A 168 8.85 3.07 12.38
CA SER A 168 10.15 2.39 12.38
C SER A 168 11.17 3.22 13.15
N GLY A 169 11.94 2.55 14.00
CA GLY A 169 12.93 3.18 14.86
C GLY A 169 14.26 2.47 14.76
N PHE A 170 15.35 3.22 14.54
CA PHE A 170 16.69 2.67 14.72
C PHE A 170 17.57 3.61 15.54
N LEU A 171 18.49 3.01 16.30
CA LEU A 171 19.48 3.74 17.07
C LEU A 171 20.74 3.91 16.21
N ASP A 172 21.09 5.16 15.88
CA ASP A 172 22.40 5.50 15.33
C ASP A 172 23.26 6.14 16.43
N GLY A 173 24.06 5.31 17.09
CA GLY A 173 24.86 5.72 18.24
C GLY A 173 24.00 6.10 19.45
N ARG A 174 23.90 7.41 19.74
CA ARG A 174 23.05 7.95 20.82
C ARG A 174 21.76 8.62 20.30
N THR A 175 21.61 8.70 18.98
CA THR A 175 20.46 9.35 18.36
C THR A 175 19.45 8.28 18.00
N ALA A 176 18.24 8.40 18.55
CA ALA A 176 17.10 7.63 18.08
C ALA A 176 16.55 8.30 16.83
N HIS A 177 16.55 7.58 15.72
CA HIS A 177 15.86 7.97 14.51
C HIS A 177 14.52 7.25 14.48
N THR A 178 13.44 8.00 14.54
CA THR A 178 12.08 7.51 14.33
C THR A 178 11.62 8.00 12.97
N SER A 179 11.29 7.06 12.08
CA SER A 179 10.58 7.34 10.84
C SER A 179 9.13 6.90 11.03
N TRP A 180 8.21 7.73 10.56
CA TRP A 180 6.79 7.41 10.50
C TRP A 180 6.44 7.28 9.02
N SER A 181 5.96 6.12 8.59
CA SER A 181 5.33 5.94 7.30
C SER A 181 3.82 5.90 7.47
N HIS A 182 3.14 6.55 6.53
CA HIS A 182 1.70 6.56 6.41
C HIS A 182 1.40 5.86 5.08
N GLU A 183 0.64 4.78 5.13
CA GLU A 183 0.25 4.01 3.96
C GLU A 183 -1.28 4.01 3.91
N PHE A 184 -1.81 4.35 2.74
CA PHE A 184 -3.24 4.24 2.42
C PHE A 184 -3.41 3.08 1.46
N VAL A 185 -4.46 2.29 1.67
CA VAL A 185 -4.79 1.15 0.81
C VAL A 185 -6.21 1.33 0.29
N GLY A 186 -6.35 1.36 -1.04
CA GLY A 186 -7.60 1.68 -1.72
C GLY A 186 -7.96 3.16 -1.65
N GLY A 187 -9.12 3.52 -2.21
CA GLY A 187 -9.51 4.92 -2.39
C GLY A 187 -10.52 5.45 -1.38
N LEU A 188 -10.87 4.67 -0.35
CA LEU A 188 -11.85 5.08 0.67
C LEU A 188 -11.21 5.38 2.02
N PRO A 189 -11.65 6.46 2.70
CA PRO A 189 -11.22 6.73 4.07
C PRO A 189 -11.75 5.68 5.04
N THR A 190 -11.03 5.51 6.15
CA THR A 190 -11.35 4.55 7.21
C THR A 190 -12.80 4.65 7.69
N GLU A 191 -13.35 5.86 7.83
CA GLU A 191 -14.73 6.07 8.28
C GLU A 191 -15.77 5.50 7.32
N SER A 192 -15.50 5.54 6.01
CA SER A 192 -16.41 5.11 4.95
C SER A 192 -16.42 3.59 4.84
N LEU A 193 -15.24 2.96 4.89
CA LEU A 193 -15.12 1.50 4.97
C LEU A 193 -15.74 0.96 6.26
N ALA A 194 -15.46 1.58 7.41
CA ALA A 194 -16.07 1.19 8.68
C ALA A 194 -17.60 1.35 8.67
N TRP A 195 -18.13 2.36 7.96
CA TRP A 195 -19.55 2.54 7.77
C TRP A 195 -20.18 1.47 6.86
N LEU A 196 -19.53 1.09 5.76
CA LEU A 196 -19.99 -0.01 4.90
C LEU A 196 -20.00 -1.36 5.62
N VAL A 197 -18.97 -1.65 6.44
CA VAL A 197 -18.94 -2.86 7.28
C VAL A 197 -20.04 -2.81 8.36
N ALA A 198 -20.28 -1.63 8.95
CA ALA A 198 -21.39 -1.42 9.87
C ALA A 198 -22.77 -1.67 9.23
N LEU A 199 -22.94 -1.23 7.98
CA LEU A 199 -24.15 -1.48 7.19
C LEU A 199 -24.33 -2.97 6.90
N GLN A 200 -23.29 -3.64 6.40
CA GLN A 200 -23.32 -5.07 6.12
C GLN A 200 -23.70 -5.89 7.37
N THR A 201 -23.08 -5.62 8.51
CA THR A 201 -23.37 -6.34 9.77
C THR A 201 -24.78 -6.08 10.31
N ARG A 202 -25.35 -4.89 10.07
CA ARG A 202 -26.74 -4.58 10.42
C ARG A 202 -27.73 -5.27 9.48
N LEU A 203 -27.46 -5.28 8.19
CA LEU A 203 -28.30 -5.96 7.19
C LEU A 203 -28.31 -7.48 7.38
N ARG A 204 -27.20 -8.06 7.85
CA ARG A 204 -27.08 -9.50 8.14
C ARG A 204 -27.62 -9.93 9.51
N ASP A 205 -28.01 -8.97 10.35
CA ASP A 205 -28.35 -9.19 11.75
C ASP A 205 -27.29 -10.01 12.51
N GLU A 206 -26.01 -9.62 12.33
CA GLU A 206 -24.88 -10.38 12.88
C GLU A 206 -24.94 -10.49 14.41
N PRO A 207 -24.70 -11.69 14.99
CA PRO A 207 -24.74 -11.89 16.43
C PRO A 207 -23.65 -11.06 17.12
N THR A 208 -23.92 -10.67 18.37
CA THR A 208 -23.00 -9.85 19.19
C THR A 208 -21.59 -10.42 19.28
N ALA A 209 -21.41 -11.75 19.18
CA ALA A 209 -20.09 -12.37 19.17
C ALA A 209 -19.27 -12.00 17.91
N GLU A 210 -19.87 -12.08 16.73
CA GLU A 210 -19.21 -11.72 15.46
C GLU A 210 -18.90 -10.23 15.38
N VAL A 211 -19.85 -9.41 15.82
CA VAL A 211 -19.66 -7.98 16.02
C VAL A 211 -18.41 -7.69 16.85
N LYS A 212 -18.23 -8.39 17.96
CA LYS A 212 -17.09 -8.21 18.86
C LYS A 212 -15.79 -8.74 18.25
N ALA A 213 -15.85 -9.76 17.40
CA ALA A 213 -14.71 -10.21 16.63
C ALA A 213 -14.26 -9.13 15.64
N ILE A 214 -15.18 -8.48 14.93
CA ILE A 214 -14.89 -7.36 14.01
C ILE A 214 -14.25 -6.20 14.77
N GLU A 215 -14.85 -5.75 15.87
CA GLU A 215 -14.29 -4.67 16.69
C GLU A 215 -12.86 -4.96 17.17
N LYS A 216 -12.53 -6.23 17.44
CA LYS A 216 -11.22 -6.63 17.97
C LYS A 216 -10.10 -6.58 16.91
N VAL A 217 -10.43 -6.78 15.63
CA VAL A 217 -9.42 -6.82 14.55
C VAL A 217 -9.22 -5.47 13.87
N LEU A 218 -10.17 -4.55 14.01
CA LEU A 218 -10.05 -3.19 13.48
C LEU A 218 -9.06 -2.36 14.31
N PRO A 219 -8.29 -1.45 13.68
CA PRO A 219 -7.53 -0.44 14.40
C PRO A 219 -8.46 0.51 15.16
N ALA A 220 -7.94 1.21 16.16
CA ALA A 220 -8.74 1.95 17.13
C ALA A 220 -9.65 3.04 16.51
N ASP A 221 -9.17 3.71 15.46
CA ASP A 221 -9.93 4.70 14.70
C ASP A 221 -11.08 4.05 13.90
N ALA A 222 -10.80 2.97 13.17
CA ALA A 222 -11.81 2.19 12.46
C ALA A 222 -12.84 1.56 13.40
N GLU A 223 -12.42 1.04 14.56
CA GLU A 223 -13.27 0.46 15.59
C GLU A 223 -14.29 1.49 16.12
N VAL A 224 -13.81 2.71 16.43
CA VAL A 224 -14.67 3.80 16.89
C VAL A 224 -15.64 4.24 15.79
N ALA A 225 -15.17 4.36 14.55
CA ALA A 225 -16.00 4.71 13.40
C ALA A 225 -17.09 3.67 13.15
N PHE A 226 -16.74 2.37 13.19
CA PHE A 226 -17.64 1.24 13.03
C PHE A 226 -18.75 1.23 14.08
N ARG A 227 -18.41 1.39 15.37
CA ARG A 227 -19.41 1.44 16.46
C ARG A 227 -20.41 2.57 16.27
N ARG A 228 -19.91 3.78 15.97
CA ARG A 228 -20.75 4.97 15.74
C ARG A 228 -21.67 4.76 14.53
N ALA A 229 -21.15 4.22 13.44
CA ALA A 229 -21.94 3.91 12.25
C ALA A 229 -23.06 2.91 12.55
N ARG A 230 -22.76 1.84 13.29
CA ARG A 230 -23.78 0.85 13.66
C ARG A 230 -24.88 1.38 14.55
N GLU A 231 -24.56 2.30 15.46
CA GLU A 231 -25.56 2.98 16.27
C GLU A 231 -26.44 3.89 15.39
N ALA A 232 -25.81 4.72 14.54
CA ALA A 232 -26.51 5.63 13.64
C ALA A 232 -27.39 4.94 12.59
N LEU A 233 -27.03 3.72 12.16
CA LEU A 233 -27.81 2.92 11.21
C LEU A 233 -29.04 2.26 11.84
N ALA A 234 -29.10 2.11 13.17
CA ALA A 234 -30.19 1.37 13.84
C ALA A 234 -31.58 1.99 13.57
N SER A 235 -31.67 3.31 13.44
CA SER A 235 -32.94 4.02 13.16
C SER A 235 -33.23 4.22 11.67
N ARG A 236 -32.26 3.93 10.79
CA ARG A 236 -32.34 4.21 9.34
C ARG A 236 -32.31 2.95 8.48
N LEU A 237 -32.13 1.78 9.08
CA LEU A 237 -31.87 0.53 8.39
C LEU A 237 -32.95 0.19 7.34
N ASP A 238 -34.23 0.39 7.65
CA ASP A 238 -35.32 0.08 6.72
C ASP A 238 -35.30 1.00 5.49
N ALA A 239 -35.05 2.30 5.67
CA ALA A 239 -34.89 3.23 4.55
C ALA A 239 -33.66 2.88 3.70
N THR A 240 -32.54 2.52 4.35
CA THR A 240 -31.34 2.07 3.64
C THR A 240 -31.58 0.77 2.85
N ARG A 241 -32.37 -0.17 3.38
CA ARG A 241 -32.76 -1.39 2.67
C ARG A 241 -33.61 -1.10 1.44
N GLU A 242 -34.53 -0.15 1.54
CA GLU A 242 -35.36 0.29 0.42
C GLU A 242 -34.49 0.90 -0.69
N ILE A 243 -33.55 1.80 -0.33
CA ILE A 243 -32.59 2.38 -1.28
C ILE A 243 -31.79 1.27 -1.98
N LEU A 244 -31.28 0.29 -1.25
CA LEU A 244 -30.50 -0.82 -1.82
C LEU A 244 -31.33 -1.85 -2.60
N GLY A 245 -32.66 -1.70 -2.67
CA GLY A 245 -33.56 -2.64 -3.35
C GLY A 245 -33.67 -4.01 -2.65
N LEU A 246 -33.44 -4.07 -1.33
CA LEU A 246 -33.37 -5.32 -0.56
C LEU A 246 -34.75 -5.72 0.00
N ALA A 247 -35.57 -6.39 -0.82
CA ALA A 247 -36.89 -6.86 -0.41
C ALA A 247 -36.83 -7.95 0.68
N ALA A 248 -35.86 -8.87 0.60
CA ALA A 248 -35.62 -9.93 1.59
C ALA A 248 -34.13 -10.05 1.88
N LEU A 249 -33.80 -10.30 3.15
CA LEU A 249 -32.42 -10.52 3.58
C LEU A 249 -32.12 -12.02 3.51
N PRO A 250 -31.11 -12.45 2.75
CA PRO A 250 -30.73 -13.84 2.72
C PRO A 250 -30.09 -14.24 4.05
N GLU A 251 -30.14 -15.53 4.38
CA GLU A 251 -29.47 -16.05 5.57
C GLU A 251 -27.94 -16.01 5.37
N PRO A 252 -27.17 -15.40 6.29
CA PRO A 252 -25.72 -15.38 6.20
C PRO A 252 -25.15 -16.80 6.24
N ARG A 253 -24.12 -17.08 5.43
CA ARG A 253 -23.39 -18.35 5.56
C ARG A 253 -22.50 -18.29 6.80
N PRO A 254 -22.36 -19.41 7.52
CA PRO A 254 -21.41 -19.49 8.61
C PRO A 254 -19.99 -19.27 8.07
N ARG A 255 -19.13 -18.77 8.94
CA ARG A 255 -17.72 -18.60 8.65
C ARG A 255 -17.07 -19.95 8.37
N ASP A 256 -16.39 -20.04 7.23
CA ASP A 256 -15.67 -21.23 6.79
C ASP A 256 -14.29 -20.83 6.25
N VAL A 257 -13.43 -21.83 6.10
CA VAL A 257 -12.11 -21.71 5.49
C VAL A 257 -12.26 -21.21 4.05
N LEU A 258 -11.42 -20.25 3.66
CA LEU A 258 -11.42 -19.80 2.27
C LEU A 258 -11.07 -20.98 1.34
N PRO A 259 -11.73 -21.12 0.19
CA PRO A 259 -11.37 -22.16 -0.75
C PRO A 259 -9.95 -21.95 -1.27
N LEU A 260 -9.17 -23.02 -1.40
CA LEU A 260 -7.90 -23.02 -2.12
C LEU A 260 -8.03 -23.99 -3.30
N PRO A 261 -8.21 -23.48 -4.53
CA PRO A 261 -8.11 -24.32 -5.73
C PRO A 261 -6.72 -24.98 -5.80
N SER A 262 -6.55 -26.03 -6.59
CA SER A 262 -5.23 -26.59 -6.92
C SER A 262 -4.69 -25.96 -8.21
N ASP A 263 -3.42 -25.54 -8.25
CA ASP A 263 -2.77 -24.98 -9.46
C ASP A 263 -1.23 -25.21 -9.42
N PRO A 264 -0.80 -26.48 -9.54
CA PRO A 264 0.61 -26.81 -9.42
C PRO A 264 1.49 -26.20 -10.53
N GLU A 265 0.93 -26.00 -11.74
CA GLU A 265 1.66 -25.37 -12.85
C GLU A 265 1.94 -23.89 -12.58
N GLY A 266 0.94 -23.22 -12.02
CA GLY A 266 1.07 -21.85 -11.56
C GLY A 266 2.11 -21.66 -10.47
N ASP A 267 2.11 -22.55 -9.48
CA ASP A 267 3.06 -22.48 -8.36
C ASP A 267 4.51 -22.60 -8.87
N ALA A 268 4.76 -23.53 -9.81
CA ALA A 268 6.08 -23.67 -10.45
C ALA A 268 6.49 -22.44 -11.28
N ARG A 269 5.55 -21.78 -11.97
CA ARG A 269 5.84 -20.57 -12.76
C ARG A 269 6.18 -19.36 -11.89
N ALA A 270 5.47 -19.18 -10.78
CA ALA A 270 5.73 -18.07 -9.85
C ALA A 270 7.13 -18.15 -9.22
N GLU A 271 7.63 -19.37 -8.96
CA GLU A 271 9.00 -19.56 -8.50
C GLU A 271 10.03 -19.26 -9.59
N ALA A 272 9.74 -19.62 -10.85
CA ALA A 272 10.63 -19.38 -11.98
C ALA A 272 10.73 -17.89 -12.36
N SER A 273 9.60 -17.17 -12.42
CA SER A 273 9.60 -15.74 -12.79
C SER A 273 10.36 -14.87 -11.80
N TRP A 274 10.43 -15.28 -10.53
CA TRP A 274 11.15 -14.54 -9.49
C TRP A 274 12.67 -14.62 -9.58
N GLY A 275 13.23 -15.43 -10.50
CA GLY A 275 14.68 -15.57 -10.66
C GLY A 275 15.17 -15.46 -12.11
N GLU A 276 14.29 -15.32 -13.10
CA GLU A 276 14.67 -15.37 -14.52
C GLU A 276 14.44 -14.05 -15.27
N GLU A 277 13.55 -13.19 -14.77
CA GLU A 277 13.44 -11.78 -15.19
C GLU A 277 14.13 -10.84 -14.19
N ASP A 278 15.34 -11.23 -13.76
CA ASP A 278 16.37 -10.22 -13.56
C ASP A 278 16.63 -9.63 -14.96
N HIS A 279 15.84 -8.62 -15.35
CA HIS A 279 16.53 -7.47 -15.88
C HIS A 279 17.62 -7.19 -14.83
N GLU A 280 18.87 -7.52 -15.14
CA GLU A 280 20.04 -6.96 -14.48
C GLU A 280 19.95 -5.44 -14.64
N VAL A 281 18.97 -4.81 -14.02
CA VAL A 281 19.05 -3.43 -13.60
C VAL A 281 20.11 -3.54 -12.53
N GLU A 282 21.36 -3.37 -12.97
CA GLU A 282 22.53 -3.39 -12.12
C GLU A 282 22.27 -2.40 -10.99
N ARG A 283 21.83 -2.91 -9.83
CA ARG A 283 21.33 -2.04 -8.76
C ARG A 283 22.49 -1.24 -8.22
N HIS A 284 22.55 0.03 -8.58
CA HIS A 284 23.62 0.92 -8.19
C HIS A 284 23.51 1.29 -6.71
N VAL A 285 24.61 1.09 -5.97
CA VAL A 285 24.69 1.46 -4.55
C VAL A 285 25.92 2.31 -4.28
N TYR A 286 25.81 3.19 -3.28
CA TYR A 286 26.88 4.10 -2.91
C TYR A 286 27.40 3.76 -1.52
N ARG A 287 28.70 3.95 -1.32
CA ARG A 287 29.32 3.91 0.01
C ARG A 287 28.97 5.20 0.73
N VAL A 288 28.28 5.09 1.85
CA VAL A 288 27.96 6.23 2.72
C VAL A 288 28.82 6.14 3.97
N PRO A 289 29.74 7.10 4.21
CA PRO A 289 30.53 7.15 5.42
C PRO A 289 29.61 7.59 6.56
N LEU A 290 29.29 6.69 7.48
CA LEU A 290 28.64 7.12 8.71
C LEU A 290 29.60 8.00 9.51
N PRO A 291 29.12 9.12 10.09
CA PRO A 291 29.88 9.84 11.09
C PRO A 291 30.15 8.87 12.25
N GLY A 292 31.37 8.38 12.34
CA GLY A 292 31.78 7.56 13.47
C GLY A 292 31.48 8.30 14.78
N PRO A 293 31.17 7.60 15.88
CA PRO A 293 30.75 8.21 17.13
C PRO A 293 31.95 8.84 17.86
N ARG A 294 32.63 9.80 17.22
CA ARG A 294 33.87 10.45 17.69
C ARG A 294 33.68 11.07 19.06
N ALA A 295 32.53 11.70 19.30
CA ALA A 295 32.19 12.28 20.60
C ALA A 295 32.03 11.19 21.68
N ALA A 296 31.33 10.09 21.39
CA ALA A 296 31.15 9.02 22.37
C ALA A 296 32.47 8.26 22.64
N ALA A 297 33.31 8.06 21.63
CA ALA A 297 34.63 7.46 21.77
C ALA A 297 35.60 8.35 22.56
N ALA A 298 35.54 9.68 22.36
CA ALA A 298 36.32 10.64 23.15
C ALA A 298 35.90 10.61 24.64
N ILE A 299 34.59 10.64 24.91
CA ILE A 299 34.05 10.59 26.28
C ILE A 299 34.43 9.24 26.95
N GLY A 300 34.24 8.12 26.25
CA GLY A 300 34.59 6.80 26.76
C GLY A 300 36.10 6.66 27.00
N GLY A 301 36.92 7.12 26.07
CA GLY A 301 38.38 7.13 26.22
C GLY A 301 38.85 7.98 27.39
N PHE A 302 38.21 9.14 27.63
CA PHE A 302 38.53 9.99 28.77
C PHE A 302 38.14 9.34 30.10
N ALA A 303 36.98 8.69 30.18
CA ALA A 303 36.56 7.97 31.38
C ALA A 303 37.53 6.82 31.72
N VAL A 304 37.95 6.04 30.72
CA VAL A 304 38.97 4.97 30.90
C VAL A 304 40.30 5.55 31.34
N ALA A 305 40.73 6.66 30.75
CA ALA A 305 41.99 7.30 31.10
C ALA A 305 41.99 7.86 32.53
N LEU A 306 40.87 8.42 32.99
CA LEU A 306 40.70 8.96 34.34
C LEU A 306 40.72 7.85 35.40
N VAL A 307 40.07 6.71 35.11
CA VAL A 307 40.19 5.50 35.95
C VAL A 307 41.63 5.01 35.97
N GLY A 308 42.29 4.95 34.81
CA GLY A 308 43.70 4.55 34.70
C GLY A 308 44.63 5.44 35.54
N GLU A 309 44.44 6.76 35.51
CA GLU A 309 45.24 7.70 36.30
C GLU A 309 45.13 7.42 37.81
N ILE A 310 43.92 7.20 38.32
CA ILE A 310 43.69 6.88 39.75
C ILE A 310 44.51 5.66 40.19
N PHE A 311 44.62 4.63 39.34
CA PHE A 311 45.34 3.40 39.66
C PHE A 311 46.86 3.47 39.37
N LEU A 312 47.29 4.23 38.37
CA LEU A 312 48.72 4.31 37.98
C LEU A 312 49.50 5.39 38.73
N ALA A 313 48.88 6.49 39.14
CA ALA A 313 49.56 7.63 39.77
C ALA A 313 50.33 7.26 41.06
N PRO A 314 49.82 6.42 41.98
CA PRO A 314 50.55 6.03 43.19
C PRO A 314 51.82 5.20 42.90
N ARG A 315 51.87 4.53 41.74
CA ARG A 315 52.92 3.54 41.42
C ARG A 315 54.00 4.07 40.50
N TYR A 316 53.68 5.02 39.62
CA TYR A 316 54.58 5.50 38.57
C TYR A 316 54.81 7.01 38.59
N GLY A 317 54.20 7.74 39.53
CA GLY A 317 54.30 9.20 39.62
C GLY A 317 53.33 9.92 38.66
N THR A 318 53.03 11.17 38.98
CA THR A 318 51.98 11.96 38.30
C THR A 318 52.32 12.23 36.83
N SER A 319 53.59 12.46 36.50
CA SER A 319 54.04 12.77 35.14
C SER A 319 53.85 11.62 34.14
N ALA A 320 53.98 10.35 34.57
CA ALA A 320 53.69 9.20 33.72
C ALA A 320 52.18 8.96 33.54
N ALA A 321 51.39 9.24 34.59
CA ALA A 321 49.94 9.06 34.57
C ALA A 321 49.23 10.10 33.68
N SER A 322 49.72 11.34 33.61
CA SER A 322 49.17 12.38 32.73
C SER A 322 49.32 12.06 31.23
N LEU A 323 50.31 11.24 30.85
CA LEU A 323 50.50 10.80 29.46
C LEU A 323 49.39 9.84 29.01
N VAL A 324 48.84 9.05 29.94
CA VAL A 324 47.70 8.14 29.71
C VAL A 324 46.42 8.93 29.40
N LEU A 325 46.21 10.05 30.08
CA LEU A 325 45.09 10.99 29.85
C LEU A 325 45.08 11.60 28.44
N LEU A 326 46.24 11.72 27.79
CA LEU A 326 46.32 12.25 26.43
C LEU A 326 46.26 11.14 25.38
N VAL A 327 46.99 10.04 25.59
CA VAL A 327 47.16 9.01 24.56
C VAL A 327 45.90 8.15 24.41
N ILE A 328 45.22 7.77 25.49
CA ILE A 328 44.05 6.88 25.40
C ILE A 328 42.87 7.55 24.67
N PRO A 329 42.48 8.81 24.99
CA PRO A 329 41.41 9.48 24.24
C PRO A 329 41.81 9.76 22.80
N ALA A 330 43.06 10.17 22.54
CA ALA A 330 43.55 10.40 21.18
C ALA A 330 43.51 9.10 20.34
N LEU A 331 43.92 7.97 20.91
CA LEU A 331 43.86 6.67 20.27
C LEU A 331 42.41 6.19 20.07
N ALA A 332 41.53 6.39 21.05
CA ALA A 332 40.11 6.07 20.91
C ALA A 332 39.43 6.89 19.80
N VAL A 333 39.76 8.18 19.69
CA VAL A 333 39.30 9.05 18.59
C VAL A 333 39.90 8.60 17.26
N ALA A 334 41.19 8.25 17.21
CA ALA A 334 41.85 7.76 15.99
C ALA A 334 41.29 6.41 15.52
N LEU A 335 40.91 5.51 16.44
CA LEU A 335 40.27 4.24 16.08
C LEU A 335 38.80 4.43 15.69
N ALA A 336 38.08 5.35 16.33
CA ALA A 336 36.71 5.70 15.99
C ALA A 336 36.60 6.57 14.73
N SER A 337 37.69 7.19 14.29
CA SER A 337 37.74 7.98 13.05
C SER A 337 37.94 7.12 11.81
N VAL A 338 38.23 5.82 11.96
CA VAL A 338 38.21 4.84 10.88
C VAL A 338 36.76 4.72 10.39
N ARG A 339 36.47 5.43 9.29
CA ARG A 339 35.17 5.40 8.64
C ARG A 339 34.89 3.97 8.18
N ARG A 340 33.73 3.45 8.56
CA ARG A 340 33.22 2.17 8.07
C ARG A 340 32.06 2.49 7.14
N PRO A 341 32.29 2.52 5.82
CA PRO A 341 31.22 2.82 4.88
C PRO A 341 30.12 1.77 4.99
N ARG A 342 28.89 2.18 4.73
CA ARG A 342 27.74 1.28 4.59
C ARG A 342 27.09 1.46 3.23
N CYS A 343 26.34 0.45 2.81
CA CYS A 343 25.49 0.49 1.63
C CYS A 343 24.47 1.61 1.77
N SER A 344 24.25 2.39 0.70
CA SER A 344 23.17 3.38 0.62
C SER A 344 21.78 2.74 0.77
N SER A 345 21.59 1.54 0.21
CA SER A 345 20.35 0.77 0.26
C SER A 345 20.24 -0.06 1.55
N CYS A 346 20.80 -1.28 1.59
CA CYS A 346 20.58 -2.23 2.70
C CYS A 346 21.38 -1.97 4.00
N ARG A 347 22.15 -0.87 4.07
CA ARG A 347 22.99 -0.50 5.23
C ARG A 347 24.05 -1.53 5.66
N THR A 348 24.32 -2.57 4.88
CA THR A 348 25.39 -3.53 5.17
C THR A 348 26.76 -2.84 5.12
N ARG A 349 27.71 -3.25 5.97
CA ARG A 349 29.09 -2.70 5.97
C ARG A 349 29.78 -3.00 4.64
N LEU A 350 30.35 -1.97 4.03
CA LEU A 350 31.00 -2.02 2.73
C LEU A 350 32.48 -1.63 2.83
N PRO A 351 33.39 -2.61 2.90
CA PRO A 351 34.82 -2.36 2.76
C PRO A 351 35.14 -1.65 1.43
N ALA A 352 36.22 -0.86 1.42
CA ALA A 352 36.62 -0.10 0.23
C ALA A 352 36.92 -0.99 -0.98
N ALA A 353 37.33 -2.24 -0.77
CA ALA A 353 37.71 -3.19 -1.82
C ALA A 353 36.53 -4.03 -2.39
N LEU A 354 35.31 -3.85 -1.89
CA LEU A 354 34.14 -4.63 -2.36
C LEU A 354 33.41 -3.89 -3.47
N GLU A 355 33.39 -4.46 -4.67
CA GLU A 355 32.70 -3.91 -5.85
C GLU A 355 31.19 -4.19 -5.85
N ARG A 356 30.72 -5.18 -5.08
CA ARG A 356 29.30 -5.49 -4.87
C ARG A 356 28.95 -5.50 -3.39
N CYS A 357 27.70 -5.19 -3.03
CA CYS A 357 27.26 -5.22 -1.64
C CYS A 357 26.85 -6.63 -1.21
N ARG A 358 27.48 -7.19 -0.17
CA ARG A 358 27.10 -8.54 0.33
C ARG A 358 25.68 -8.67 0.91
N GLY A 359 24.98 -7.56 1.14
CA GLY A 359 23.63 -7.57 1.72
C GLY A 359 22.51 -7.56 0.69
N CYS A 360 22.66 -6.80 -0.39
CA CYS A 360 21.63 -6.63 -1.43
C CYS A 360 22.15 -6.88 -2.84
N ASP A 361 23.36 -7.43 -2.97
CA ASP A 361 24.14 -7.66 -4.20
C ASP A 361 24.39 -6.45 -5.14
N GLY A 362 23.90 -5.25 -4.80
CA GLY A 362 24.06 -4.07 -5.64
C GLY A 362 25.51 -3.67 -5.94
N ILE A 363 25.75 -3.15 -7.15
CA ILE A 363 27.05 -2.73 -7.68
C ILE A 363 27.44 -1.38 -7.09
N VAL A 364 28.66 -1.30 -6.56
CA VAL A 364 29.10 -0.13 -5.81
C VAL A 364 29.72 0.90 -6.75
N VAL A 365 28.89 1.84 -7.21
CA VAL A 365 29.27 2.88 -8.19
C VAL A 365 30.15 3.98 -7.61
N GLY A 366 30.06 4.27 -6.31
CA GLY A 366 30.83 5.39 -5.74
C GLY A 366 30.80 5.52 -4.23
N GLU A 367 31.30 6.65 -3.74
CA GLU A 367 31.18 7.10 -2.35
C GLU A 367 30.49 8.47 -2.33
N VAL A 368 29.44 8.62 -1.51
CA VAL A 368 28.72 9.88 -1.32
C VAL A 368 28.92 10.35 0.12
N ALA A 369 29.01 11.66 0.34
CA ALA A 369 29.29 12.19 1.68
C ALA A 369 28.12 11.96 2.66
N SER A 370 26.89 12.01 2.14
CA SER A 370 25.66 11.71 2.87
C SER A 370 24.61 11.12 1.94
N LEU A 371 23.55 10.54 2.51
CA LEU A 371 22.41 10.05 1.72
C LEU A 371 21.65 11.15 0.98
N ARG A 372 21.78 12.41 1.41
CA ARG A 372 21.16 13.56 0.73
C ARG A 372 21.91 13.94 -0.55
N ASP A 373 23.14 13.45 -0.70
CA ASP A 373 23.99 13.71 -1.86
C ASP A 373 23.93 12.54 -2.86
N LEU A 374 22.98 11.61 -2.69
CA LEU A 374 22.73 10.59 -3.71
C LEU A 374 22.30 11.32 -4.99
N PRO A 375 22.92 11.03 -6.14
CA PRO A 375 22.41 11.52 -7.41
C PRO A 375 20.95 11.06 -7.52
N ASP A 376 20.07 11.98 -7.85
CA ASP A 376 18.67 11.69 -8.16
C ASP A 376 18.71 10.86 -9.46
N GLU A 377 18.75 9.53 -9.31
CA GLU A 377 18.86 8.57 -10.41
C GLU A 377 17.55 8.44 -11.19
N ARG A 378 16.66 9.44 -11.14
CA ARG A 378 15.62 9.58 -12.15
C ARG A 378 16.33 9.58 -13.50
N PRO A 379 16.09 8.58 -14.37
CA PRO A 379 16.52 8.67 -15.74
C PRO A 379 16.00 10.02 -16.23
N ARG A 380 16.90 10.88 -16.72
CA ARG A 380 16.46 11.96 -17.59
C ARG A 380 15.99 11.25 -18.86
N ASP A 381 14.73 10.81 -18.85
CA ASP A 381 13.98 10.51 -20.06
C ASP A 381 13.95 11.82 -20.85
N GLY A 382 14.94 12.00 -21.73
CA GLY A 382 15.18 13.29 -22.34
C GLY A 382 16.58 13.49 -22.86
N ASP A 383 17.16 12.48 -23.50
CA ASP A 383 17.91 12.76 -24.73
C ASP A 383 16.88 12.81 -25.87
N GLU A 384 16.04 13.85 -25.87
CA GLU A 384 15.24 14.30 -27.04
C GLU A 384 16.18 14.91 -28.11
N GLY A 385 17.31 14.26 -28.35
CA GLY A 385 18.22 14.56 -29.43
C GLY A 385 17.59 14.11 -30.74
N ALA A 386 17.12 15.09 -31.51
CA ALA A 386 16.78 15.01 -32.94
C ALA A 386 15.38 14.49 -33.31
N PHE A 387 14.35 15.27 -32.99
CA PHE A 387 13.14 15.33 -33.82
C PHE A 387 12.60 16.79 -33.95
N SER A 388 13.48 17.78 -34.06
CA SER A 388 13.09 19.11 -34.57
C SER A 388 13.63 19.23 -36.00
N ASP A 389 12.81 18.89 -37.00
CA ASP A 389 12.88 19.38 -38.38
C ASP A 389 11.90 18.55 -39.24
N ALA A 390 10.59 18.81 -39.13
CA ALA A 390 9.60 18.62 -40.20
C ALA A 390 8.16 18.79 -39.68
N PHE A 391 7.76 20.00 -39.33
CA PHE A 391 6.36 20.39 -39.51
C PHE A 391 6.35 21.76 -40.19
N PRO A 392 5.86 21.87 -41.44
CA PRO A 392 5.59 23.15 -42.06
C PRO A 392 4.43 23.81 -41.32
N GLU A 393 4.64 25.06 -40.94
CA GLU A 393 3.58 25.98 -40.53
C GLU A 393 2.70 26.25 -41.76
N ASP A 394 1.55 25.56 -41.86
CA ASP A 394 0.42 25.98 -42.70
C ASP A 394 -0.50 26.82 -41.78
N ASP A 395 -0.34 28.13 -41.80
CA ASP A 395 -1.10 29.10 -42.62
C ASP A 395 -2.50 29.36 -42.03
N ASP A 396 -2.54 30.45 -41.26
CA ASP A 396 -3.72 31.08 -40.70
C ASP A 396 -4.68 31.47 -41.83
N SER A 397 -5.81 30.79 -41.93
CA SER A 397 -6.94 31.28 -42.71
C SER A 397 -8.19 31.40 -41.82
N ASP A 398 -8.42 32.64 -41.39
CA ASP A 398 -9.71 33.33 -41.41
C ASP A 398 -10.96 32.44 -41.32
N HIS A 399 -11.61 32.41 -40.15
CA HIS A 399 -13.05 32.16 -40.11
C HIS A 399 -13.76 33.28 -39.35
N ASP A 400 -14.52 34.00 -40.18
CA ASP A 400 -15.35 35.15 -39.90
C ASP A 400 -16.34 34.91 -38.75
N GLU A 401 -16.44 35.95 -37.94
CA GLU A 401 -17.57 36.22 -37.06
C GLU A 401 -18.81 36.47 -37.92
N ASP A 402 -19.83 35.61 -37.83
CA ASP A 402 -21.17 35.95 -38.30
C ASP A 402 -22.17 36.04 -37.14
N GLU A 403 -22.64 37.28 -37.02
CA GLU A 403 -23.69 37.83 -36.19
C GLU A 403 -25.08 37.18 -36.40
N VAL A 404 -25.85 37.15 -35.29
CA VAL A 404 -27.29 37.47 -35.20
C VAL A 404 -28.29 36.52 -35.89
N VAL A 405 -29.15 35.86 -35.09
CA VAL A 405 -30.62 36.07 -35.16
C VAL A 405 -31.25 35.81 -33.79
N SER A 406 -31.73 36.89 -33.17
CA SER A 406 -32.78 36.92 -32.15
C SER A 406 -34.12 36.41 -32.70
N GLY A 407 -34.76 35.46 -32.02
CA GLY A 407 -36.11 34.99 -32.34
C GLY A 407 -36.99 34.85 -31.09
N GLU A 408 -37.87 35.83 -30.90
CA GLU A 408 -38.95 35.87 -29.90
C GLU A 408 -40.06 34.84 -30.14
N ALA A 409 -40.65 34.40 -29.01
CA ALA A 409 -42.08 34.17 -28.75
C ALA A 409 -42.88 33.02 -29.42
N ARG A 410 -43.41 32.14 -28.56
CA ARG A 410 -44.82 31.63 -28.45
C ARG A 410 -44.83 30.52 -27.40
N ASP A 411 -45.44 30.65 -26.22
CA ASP A 411 -46.85 30.86 -25.82
C ASP A 411 -47.79 29.65 -26.06
N ALA A 412 -48.46 29.25 -24.96
CA ALA A 412 -49.54 28.25 -24.78
C ALA A 412 -49.26 26.78 -25.19
N SER A 413 -49.78 25.72 -24.53
CA SER A 413 -51.02 25.61 -23.77
C SER A 413 -51.02 24.43 -22.77
N GLU A 414 -51.81 24.60 -21.72
CA GLU A 414 -52.40 23.62 -20.80
C GLU A 414 -52.74 22.23 -21.40
N ARG A 415 -52.62 21.18 -20.56
CA ARG A 415 -53.66 20.14 -20.45
C ARG A 415 -53.54 19.37 -19.13
N THR A 416 -54.49 19.66 -18.25
CA THR A 416 -54.91 18.87 -17.10
C THR A 416 -55.83 17.71 -17.53
N SER A 417 -55.96 16.75 -16.61
CA SER A 417 -57.03 15.73 -16.41
C SER A 417 -57.09 14.50 -17.32
N SER A 418 -56.75 13.32 -16.75
CA SER A 418 -57.73 12.41 -16.12
C SER A 418 -57.03 11.44 -15.17
#